data_AF-A0A8I2AK47-F1
#
_entry.id   AF-A0A8I2AK47-F1
#
_cell.length_a   1.000
_cell.length_b   1.000
_cell.length_c   1.000
_cell.angle_alpha   90.00
_cell.angle_beta   90.00
_cell.angle_gamma   90.00
#
_symmetry.space_group_name_H-M   'P 1'
#
loop_
_entity.id
_entity.type
_entity.pdbx_description
1 polymer ?
#
loop_
_entity_poly.entity_id
_entity_poly.type
_entity_poly.pdbx_seq_one_letter_code
_entity_poly.pdbx_strand_id
1 'polypeptide(L)' 'MQVNPKKLFDLMSHSKWIYRRIGSVWIGYQDKIQQDLLEHKVSVVKNRTGEDKQVSQVRVTAKGLSKLAKLLSVEVMA' A
#
# COMPACT_ATOMS: atom_id res chain seq x y z
N MET A 1 17.04 -6.41 -3.96
CA MET A 1 16.07 -7.51 -3.76
C MET A 1 14.76 -7.14 -4.43
N GLN A 2 14.19 -8.04 -5.24
CA GLN A 2 12.85 -7.90 -5.80
C GLN A 2 11.92 -8.87 -5.08
N VAL A 3 10.83 -8.37 -4.51
CA VAL A 3 9.79 -9.19 -3.88
C VAL A 3 8.67 -9.37 -4.88
N ASN A 4 8.11 -10.57 -4.97
CA ASN A 4 6.93 -10.81 -5.80
C ASN A 4 5.80 -9.86 -5.34
N PRO A 5 5.26 -9.00 -6.22
CA PRO A 5 4.24 -8.03 -5.83
C PRO A 5 3.04 -8.67 -5.14
N LYS A 6 2.55 -9.82 -5.63
CA LYS A 6 1.40 -10.52 -5.05
C LYS A 6 1.64 -10.88 -3.59
N LYS A 7 2.81 -11.45 -3.28
CA LYS A 7 3.18 -11.81 -1.90
C LYS A 7 3.24 -10.59 -0.99
N LEU A 8 3.78 -9.47 -1.49
CA LEU A 8 3.82 -8.22 -0.72
C LEU A 8 2.42 -7.69 -0.40
N PHE A 9 1.51 -7.65 -1.39
CA PHE A 9 0.13 -7.22 -1.17
C PHE A 9 -0.61 -8.16 -0.21
N ASP A 10 -0.40 -9.47 -0.35
CA ASP A 10 -0.99 -10.48 0.54
C ASP A 10 -0.49 -10.26 1.99
N LEU A 11 0.82 -10.10 2.21
CA LEU A 11 1.39 -9.81 3.54
C LEU A 11 0.83 -8.51 4.11
N MET A 12 0.85 -7.43 3.34
CA MET A 12 0.35 -6.13 3.80
C MET A 12 -1.15 -6.17 4.12
N SER A 13 -1.94 -6.95 3.38
CA SER A 13 -3.36 -7.14 3.67
C SER A 13 -3.58 -7.94 4.96
N HIS A 14 -2.88 -9.07 5.12
CA HIS A 14 -3.00 -9.91 6.32
C HIS A 14 -2.52 -9.20 7.59
N SER A 15 -1.44 -8.42 7.50
CA SER A 15 -0.86 -7.68 8.63
C SER A 15 -1.55 -6.35 8.94
N LYS A 16 -2.72 -6.10 8.34
CA LYS A 16 -3.52 -4.87 8.51
C LYS A 16 -2.73 -3.60 8.19
N TRP A 17 -1.96 -3.61 7.11
CA TRP A 17 -1.37 -2.40 6.53
C TRP A 17 -2.29 -1.75 5.52
N ILE A 18 -2.91 -2.58 4.67
CA ILE A 18 -3.87 -2.14 3.67
C ILE A 18 -5.10 -3.03 3.68
N TYR A 19 -6.22 -2.52 3.18
CA TYR A 19 -7.42 -3.28 2.93
C TYR A 19 -8.11 -2.74 1.67
N ARG A 20 -9.08 -3.48 1.14
CA ARG A 20 -9.97 -2.99 0.07
C ARG A 20 -11.32 -3.68 0.16
N ARG A 21 -12.34 -3.02 -0.37
CA ARG A 21 -13.65 -3.62 -0.64
C ARG A 21 -13.69 -4.08 -2.09
N ILE A 22 -14.65 -4.93 -2.43
CA ILE A 22 -14.87 -5.35 -3.82
C ILE A 22 -15.10 -4.09 -4.67
N GLY A 23 -14.34 -3.97 -5.77
CA GLY A 23 -14.42 -2.82 -6.67
C GLY A 23 -13.72 -1.54 -6.18
N SER A 24 -13.05 -1.54 -5.03
CA SER A 24 -12.30 -0.38 -4.54
C SER A 24 -10.80 -0.50 -4.76
N VAL A 25 -10.11 0.65 -4.76
CA VAL A 25 -8.65 0.70 -4.63
C VAL A 25 -8.22 0.24 -3.24
N TRP A 26 -6.92 -0.08 -3.10
CA TRP A 26 -6.32 -0.31 -1.79
C TRP A 26 -6.38 0.94 -0.92
N ILE A 27 -6.63 0.75 0.37
CA ILE A 27 -6.73 1.78 1.39
C ILE A 27 -5.79 1.40 2.53
N GLY A 28 -4.94 2.31 2.95
CA GLY A 28 -4.06 2.15 4.11
C GLY A 28 -4.84 2.30 5.42
N TYR A 29 -4.53 1.47 6.42
CA TYR A 29 -5.11 1.63 7.76
C TYR A 29 -4.60 2.92 8.42
N GLN A 30 -5.49 3.58 9.18
CA GLN A 30 -5.23 4.88 9.77
C GLN A 30 -4.04 4.88 10.74
N ASP A 31 -3.86 3.80 11.51
CA ASP A 31 -2.76 3.66 12.46
C ASP A 31 -1.39 3.61 11.76
N LYS A 32 -1.32 3.04 10.54
CA LYS A 32 -0.11 3.02 9.73
C LYS A 32 0.19 4.37 9.10
N ILE A 33 -0.84 5.12 8.74
CA ILE A 33 -0.71 6.48 8.24
C ILE A 33 -0.20 7.40 9.35
N GLN A 34 -0.80 7.34 10.54
CA GLN A 34 -0.35 8.11 11.71
C GLN A 34 1.08 7.77 12.14
N GLN A 35 1.56 6.55 11.87
CA GLN A 35 2.94 6.14 12.11
C GLN A 35 3.92 6.58 11.00
N ASP A 36 3.47 7.29 9.96
CA ASP A 36 4.23 7.61 8.74
C ASP A 36 4.78 6.37 8.03
N LEU A 37 4.07 5.25 8.09
CA LEU A 37 4.44 4.03 7.36
C LEU A 37 3.80 4.00 5.97
N LEU A 38 2.61 4.58 5.84
CA LEU A 38 1.85 4.68 4.61
C LEU A 38 1.38 6.12 4.41
N GLU A 39 1.22 6.52 3.16
CA GLU A 39 0.59 7.78 2.78
C GLU A 39 -0.49 7.55 1.73
N HIS A 40 -1.51 8.40 1.70
CA HIS A 40 -2.46 8.45 0.57
C HIS A 40 -2.09 9.62 -0.31
N LYS A 41 -1.66 9.32 -1.53
CA LYS A 41 -1.39 10.34 -2.54
C LYS A 41 -2.59 10.45 -3.47
N VAL A 42 -3.17 11.65 -3.53
CA VAL A 42 -4.19 12.00 -4.52
C VAL A 42 -3.48 12.48 -5.79
N SER A 43 -3.88 11.92 -6.94
CA SER A 43 -3.44 12.38 -8.25
C SER A 43 -4.63 12.56 -9.17
N VAL A 44 -4.53 13.51 -10.10
CA VAL A 44 -5.52 13.70 -11.16
C VAL A 44 -5.05 12.90 -12.37
N VAL A 45 -5.92 12.02 -12.88
CA VAL A 45 -5.69 11.24 -14.10
C VAL A 45 -6.84 11.48 -15.07
N LYS A 46 -6.58 11.47 -16.37
CA LYS A 46 -7.67 11.51 -17.35
C LYS A 46 -8.35 10.14 -17.46
N ASN A 47 -9.67 10.13 -17.41
CA ASN A 47 -10.47 8.92 -17.61
C ASN A 47 -10.57 8.59 -19.12
N ARG A 48 -11.28 7.51 -19.46
CA ARG A 48 -11.45 7.07 -20.86
C ARG A 48 -12.18 8.10 -21.73
N THR A 49 -12.95 9.00 -21.14
CA THR A 49 -13.68 10.08 -21.84
C THR A 49 -12.89 11.40 -21.89
N GLY A 50 -11.68 11.44 -21.33
CA GLY A 50 -10.79 12.61 -21.33
C GLY A 50 -11.00 13.57 -20.15
N GLU A 51 -11.99 13.30 -19.29
CA GLU A 51 -12.28 14.12 -18.11
C GLU A 51 -11.31 13.81 -16.98
N ASP A 52 -11.07 14.82 -16.15
CA ASP A 52 -10.20 14.72 -15.00
C ASP A 52 -10.87 13.90 -13.89
N LYS A 53 -10.15 12.89 -13.40
CA LYS A 53 -10.58 12.03 -12.31
C LYS A 53 -9.54 12.07 -11.19
N GLN A 54 -9.99 12.44 -9.99
CA GLN A 54 -9.16 12.30 -8.79
C GLN A 54 -9.09 10.82 -8.39
N VAL A 55 -7.87 10.30 -8.24
CA VAL A 55 -7.62 8.95 -7.76
C VAL A 55 -6.68 9.01 -6.55
N SER A 56 -7.06 8.30 -5.49
CA SER A 56 -6.20 8.11 -4.31
C SER A 56 -5.45 6.80 -4.42
N GLN A 57 -4.15 6.83 -4.14
CA GLN A 57 -3.27 5.67 -4.12
C GLN A 57 -2.54 5.60 -2.79
N VAL A 58 -2.50 4.41 -2.20
CA VAL A 58 -1.64 4.14 -1.04
C VAL A 58 -0.20 4.00 -1.53
N ARG A 59 0.72 4.68 -0.85
CA ARG A 59 2.16 4.53 -1.05
C ARG A 59 2.82 4.17 0.27
N VAL A 60 3.89 3.40 0.16
CA VAL A 60 4.76 3.06 1.28
C VAL A 60 5.83 4.15 1.38
N THR A 61 5.99 4.73 2.56
CA THR A 61 7.04 5.72 2.82
C THR A 61 8.40 5.04 2.98
N ALA A 62 9.50 5.79 3.03
CA ALA A 62 10.83 5.22 3.32
C ALA A 62 10.87 4.49 4.69
N LYS A 63 10.18 5.04 5.69
CA LYS A 63 10.03 4.45 7.02
C LYS A 63 9.21 3.15 6.97
N GLY A 64 8.10 3.16 6.24
CA GLY A 64 7.27 1.99 5.99
C GLY A 64 8.05 0.87 5.29
N LEU A 65 8.82 1.22 4.26
CA LEU A 65 9.62 0.28 3.50
C LEU A 65 10.68 -0.40 4.38
N SER A 66 11.34 0.37 5.25
CA SER A 66 12.31 -0.17 6.20
C SER A 66 11.70 -1.17 7.19
N LYS A 67 10.46 -0.92 7.65
CA LYS A 67 9.72 -1.83 8.54
C LYS A 67 9.21 -3.07 7.80
N LEU A 68 8.74 -2.91 6.57
CA LEU A 68 8.34 -4.04 5.71
C LEU A 68 9.52 -4.94 5.38
N ALA A 69 10.69 -4.38 5.07
CA ALA A 69 11.90 -5.17 4.81
C ALA A 69 12.25 -6.07 6.00
N LYS A 70 12.14 -5.56 7.23
CA LYS A 70 12.34 -6.36 8.45
C LYS A 70 11.30 -7.48 8.60
N LEU A 71 10.01 -7.17 8.38
CA LEU A 71 8.94 -8.17 8.45
C LEU A 71 9.14 -9.30 7.44
N LEU A 72 9.49 -8.95 6.20
CA LEU A 72 9.78 -9.92 5.13
C LEU A 72 10.99 -10.79 5.47
N SER A 73 12.04 -10.22 6.07
CA SER A 73 13.18 -11.01 6.53
C SER A 73 12.82 -11.99 7.65
N VAL A 74 11.87 -11.64 8.53
CA VAL A 74 11.40 -12.56 9.59
C VAL A 74 10.54 -13.67 9.01
N GLU A 75 9.67 -13.38 8.05
CA GLU A 75 8.80 -14.37 7.39
C GLU A 75 9.60 -15.39 6.57
N VAL A 76 10.76 -15.01 6.00
CA VAL A 76 11.64 -15.96 5.29
C VAL A 76 12.36 -16.92 6.25
N MET A 77 12.47 -16.56 7.52
CA MET A 77 13.18 -17.35 8.55
C MET A 77 12.23 -18.22 9.41
N ALA A 78 10.92 -18.11 9.21
CA ALA A 78 9.87 -18.86 9.91
C ALA A 78 9.31 -19.96 9.00
#